data_AF-A0A8T7H002-F1
#
_entry.id   AF-A0A8T7H002-F1
#
_cell.length_a   1.000
_cell.length_b   1.000
_cell.length_c   1.000
_cell.angle_alpha   90.00
_cell.angle_beta   90.00
_cell.angle_gamma   90.00
#
_symmetry.space_group_name_H-M   'P 1'
#
loop_
_entity.id
_entity.type
_entity.pdbx_description
1 polymer ?
#
loop_
_entity_poly.entity_id
_entity_poly.type
_entity_poly.pdbx_seq_one_letter_code
_entity_poly.pdbx_strand_id
1 'polypeptide(L)'
;MDCSYRVRIGSKAICFCDRVVEASSLLTMFERGSTFPKAIYGPEGCGKTTLLKYLVHRVSEVDSAIAVYIDALKGNDPAEAVFSSVRATYEVASAIAVELPIGMALAEKVLQLFKRLHERISLRGKKVLLVVDDVYRAIGLESAERYTKSMYE
;
A
#
# COMPACT_ATOMS: atom_id res chain seq x y z
N MET A 1 8.79 10.26 -18.44
CA MET A 1 7.85 11.18 -17.75
C MET A 1 6.46 10.65 -17.97
N ASP A 2 5.67 10.48 -16.91
CA ASP A 2 4.29 10.01 -16.99
C ASP A 2 3.35 11.12 -16.48
N CYS A 3 2.46 11.58 -17.34
CA CYS A 3 1.50 12.64 -17.02
C CYS A 3 0.10 12.10 -16.72
N SER A 4 -0.11 10.77 -16.75
CA SER A 4 -1.33 10.12 -16.25
C SER A 4 -1.46 10.31 -14.73
N TYR A 5 -0.32 10.24 -14.03
CA TYR A 5 -0.22 10.54 -12.61
C TYR A 5 0.44 11.91 -12.36
N ARG A 6 -0.22 12.74 -11.55
CA ARG A 6 0.28 14.06 -11.18
C ARG A 6 0.49 14.18 -9.67
N VAL A 7 1.60 14.79 -9.30
CA VAL A 7 1.97 15.08 -7.92
C VAL A 7 1.69 16.55 -7.63
N ARG A 8 1.03 16.84 -6.50
CA ARG A 8 0.84 18.22 -6.04
C ARG A 8 2.04 18.66 -5.22
N ILE A 9 2.68 19.74 -5.66
CA ILE A 9 3.77 20.41 -4.95
C ILE A 9 3.38 21.88 -4.78
N GLY A 10 3.05 22.26 -3.54
CA GLY A 10 2.42 23.54 -3.25
C GLY A 10 1.11 23.71 -4.04
N SER A 11 1.00 24.80 -4.79
CA SER A 11 -0.15 25.10 -5.65
C SER A 11 -0.08 24.46 -7.04
N LYS A 12 1.03 23.80 -7.40
CA LYS A 12 1.25 23.25 -8.74
C LYS A 12 0.99 21.75 -8.77
N ALA A 13 0.43 21.27 -9.87
CA ALA A 13 0.37 19.84 -10.21
C ALA A 13 1.40 19.56 -11.31
N ILE A 14 2.36 18.70 -11.02
CA ILE A 14 3.42 18.31 -11.95
C ILE A 14 3.32 16.83 -12.32
N CYS A 15 3.76 16.46 -13.52
CA CYS A 15 3.79 15.06 -13.93
C CYS A 15 4.79 14.26 -13.09
N PHE A 16 4.49 13.00 -12.84
CA PHE A 16 5.45 12.09 -12.23
C PHE A 16 6.65 11.90 -13.17
N CYS A 17 7.84 12.17 -12.66
CA CYS A 17 9.08 12.17 -13.42
C CYS A 17 10.22 11.58 -12.60
N ASP A 18 11.23 11.10 -13.31
CA ASP A 18 12.31 10.27 -12.78
C ASP A 18 11.76 9.03 -12.03
N ARG A 19 12.58 8.08 -11.60
CA ARG A 19 12.14 6.77 -11.03
C ARG A 19 11.60 5.72 -12.01
N VAL A 20 11.91 5.83 -13.31
CA VAL A 20 11.43 4.87 -14.33
C VAL A 20 11.88 3.44 -14.01
N VAL A 21 13.12 3.27 -13.55
CA VAL A 21 13.69 1.95 -13.23
C VAL A 21 12.99 1.34 -12.01
N GLU A 22 12.82 2.11 -10.94
CA GLU A 22 12.17 1.66 -9.71
C GLU A 22 10.69 1.32 -9.96
N ALA A 23 9.97 2.19 -10.67
CA ALA A 23 8.58 1.98 -11.03
C ALA A 23 8.41 0.71 -11.89
N SER A 24 9.23 0.56 -12.94
CA SER A 24 9.21 -0.64 -13.79
C SER A 24 9.51 -1.90 -13.00
N SER A 25 10.52 -1.86 -12.12
CA SER A 25 10.89 -3.01 -11.28
C SER A 25 9.76 -3.45 -10.35
N LEU A 26 9.07 -2.50 -9.72
CA LEU A 26 7.94 -2.78 -8.83
C LEU A 26 6.72 -3.31 -9.59
N LEU A 27 6.41 -2.74 -10.76
CA LEU A 27 5.33 -3.22 -11.61
C LEU A 27 5.59 -4.65 -12.12
N THR A 28 6.81 -4.94 -12.58
CA THR A 28 7.20 -6.30 -12.97
C THR A 28 7.14 -7.27 -11.79
N MET A 29 7.50 -6.82 -10.58
CA MET A 29 7.36 -7.65 -9.38
C MET A 29 5.89 -7.95 -9.05
N PHE A 30 5.02 -6.95 -9.15
CA PHE A 30 3.57 -7.13 -9.01
C PHE A 30 3.02 -8.12 -10.06
N GLU A 31 3.45 -7.99 -11.31
CA GLU A 31 3.03 -8.88 -12.40
C GLU A 31 3.46 -10.32 -12.18
N ARG A 32 4.68 -10.56 -11.70
CA ARG A 32 5.15 -11.92 -11.36
C ARG A 32 4.43 -12.48 -10.14
N GLY A 33 3.96 -11.60 -9.25
CA GLY A 33 3.43 -11.97 -7.96
C GLY A 33 4.54 -12.30 -6.96
N SER A 34 4.23 -12.12 -5.68
CA SER A 34 5.08 -12.50 -4.57
C SER A 34 4.20 -12.91 -3.41
N THR A 35 4.51 -14.04 -2.77
CA THR A 35 3.88 -14.46 -1.51
C THR A 35 4.45 -13.75 -0.30
N PHE A 36 5.61 -13.10 -0.45
CA PHE A 36 6.32 -12.45 0.63
C PHE A 36 6.20 -10.92 0.56
N PRO A 37 6.10 -10.25 1.72
CA PRO A 37 6.13 -8.79 1.79
C PRO A 37 7.45 -8.25 1.24
N LYS A 38 7.40 -7.02 0.73
CA LYS A 38 8.55 -6.30 0.17
C LYS A 38 8.66 -4.95 0.84
N ALA A 39 9.75 -4.72 1.55
CA ALA A 39 10.02 -3.44 2.18
C ALA A 39 10.69 -2.49 1.18
N ILE A 40 10.19 -1.26 1.11
CA ILE A 40 10.84 -0.15 0.39
C ILE A 40 11.44 0.79 1.44
N TYR A 41 12.74 1.00 1.37
CA TYR A 41 13.47 1.85 2.30
C TYR A 41 14.27 2.93 1.55
N GLY A 42 14.63 3.98 2.28
CA GLY A 42 15.38 5.11 1.74
C GLY A 42 15.25 6.34 2.62
N PRO A 43 16.10 7.37 2.41
CA PRO A 43 16.12 8.56 3.26
C PRO A 43 14.78 9.32 3.23
N GLU A 44 14.54 10.13 4.25
CA GLU A 44 13.39 11.03 4.28
C GLU A 44 13.42 12.00 3.09
N GLY A 45 12.25 12.32 2.53
CA GLY A 45 12.15 13.19 1.36
C GLY A 45 12.54 12.57 0.01
N CYS A 46 12.99 11.31 -0.06
CA CYS A 46 13.39 10.70 -1.34
C CYS A 46 12.24 10.31 -2.28
N GLY A 47 10.98 10.49 -1.86
CA GLY A 47 9.79 10.26 -2.68
C GLY A 47 9.17 8.86 -2.60
N LYS A 48 9.44 8.07 -1.54
CA LYS A 48 8.88 6.72 -1.35
C LYS A 48 7.35 6.69 -1.42
N THR A 49 6.68 7.53 -0.64
CA THR A 49 5.21 7.66 -0.65
C THR A 49 4.68 8.03 -2.02
N THR A 50 5.36 8.94 -2.74
CA THR A 50 4.97 9.32 -4.11
C THR A 50 5.10 8.15 -5.07
N LEU A 51 6.19 7.37 -4.99
CA LEU A 51 6.40 6.16 -5.79
C LEU A 51 5.33 5.10 -5.49
N LEU A 52 5.01 4.88 -4.21
CA LEU A 52 3.97 3.94 -3.78
C LEU A 52 2.58 4.34 -4.28
N LYS A 53 2.21 5.62 -4.18
CA LYS A 53 0.94 6.12 -4.70
C LYS A 53 0.87 6.05 -6.23
N TYR A 54 1.97 6.31 -6.92
CA TYR A 54 2.07 6.08 -8.36
C TYR A 54 1.86 4.61 -8.72
N LEU A 55 2.50 3.68 -8.00
CA LEU A 55 2.33 2.24 -8.22
C LEU A 55 0.87 1.82 -8.02
N VAL A 56 0.23 2.27 -6.93
CA VAL A 56 -1.17 2.00 -6.62
C VAL A 56 -2.09 2.53 -7.71
N HIS A 57 -1.84 3.75 -8.20
CA HIS A 57 -2.58 4.32 -9.33
C HIS A 57 -2.47 3.42 -10.58
N ARG A 58 -1.25 3.08 -10.99
CA ARG A 58 -1.02 2.23 -12.17
C ARG A 58 -1.66 0.84 -12.06
N VAL A 59 -1.64 0.24 -10.88
CA VAL A 59 -2.30 -1.06 -10.64
C VAL A 59 -3.82 -0.91 -10.60
N SER A 60 -4.35 0.22 -10.11
CA SER A 60 -5.81 0.45 -10.08
C SER A 60 -6.45 0.57 -11.47
N GLU A 61 -5.66 0.87 -12.50
CA GLU A 61 -6.12 0.92 -13.90
C GLU A 61 -6.22 -0.45 -14.56
N VAL A 62 -5.77 -1.52 -13.88
CA VAL A 62 -5.79 -2.89 -14.42
C VAL A 62 -7.04 -3.62 -13.91
N ASP A 63 -7.96 -3.99 -14.81
CA ASP A 63 -9.25 -4.63 -14.46
C ASP A 63 -9.09 -5.94 -13.66
N SER A 64 -8.03 -6.70 -13.95
CA SER A 64 -7.70 -7.95 -13.26
C SER A 64 -6.87 -7.74 -11.98
N ALA A 65 -6.76 -6.51 -11.50
CA ALA A 65 -6.03 -6.16 -10.30
C ALA A 65 -6.91 -5.44 -9.27
N ILE A 66 -6.50 -5.55 -8.00
CA ILE A 66 -7.06 -4.80 -6.89
C ILE A 66 -5.91 -4.09 -6.21
N ALA A 67 -6.00 -2.76 -6.11
CA ALA A 67 -5.03 -1.95 -5.39
C ALA A 67 -5.64 -1.47 -4.07
N VAL A 68 -4.89 -1.65 -2.98
CA VAL A 68 -5.22 -1.18 -1.64
C VAL A 68 -4.01 -0.44 -1.11
N TYR A 69 -4.22 0.77 -0.62
CA TYR A 69 -3.22 1.60 0.01
C TYR A 69 -3.70 2.01 1.39
N ILE A 70 -2.82 1.89 2.38
CA ILE A 70 -3.05 2.28 3.77
C ILE A 70 -1.87 3.13 4.23
N ASP A 71 -2.14 4.33 4.69
CA ASP A 71 -1.18 5.19 5.39
C ASP A 71 -1.26 4.88 6.90
N ALA A 72 -0.25 4.20 7.43
CA ALA A 72 -0.27 3.73 8.82
C ALA A 72 -0.15 4.87 9.85
N LEU A 73 0.26 6.08 9.44
CA LEU A 73 0.38 7.23 10.33
C LEU A 73 -0.90 8.09 10.39
N LYS A 74 -1.85 7.88 9.47
CA LYS A 74 -3.08 8.68 9.36
C LYS A 74 -4.34 8.01 9.88
N GLY A 75 -4.23 6.92 10.64
CA GLY A 75 -5.34 6.04 11.05
C GLY A 75 -6.55 6.68 11.76
N ASN A 76 -6.49 7.97 12.11
CA ASN A 76 -7.60 8.69 12.76
C ASN A 76 -8.72 9.11 11.77
N ASP A 77 -8.44 9.21 10.47
CA ASP A 77 -9.44 9.44 9.43
C ASP A 77 -9.27 8.44 8.27
N PRO A 78 -10.18 7.46 8.11
CA PRO A 78 -10.12 6.49 7.02
C PRO A 78 -10.17 7.11 5.63
N ALA A 79 -10.83 8.24 5.46
CA ALA A 79 -10.90 8.93 4.17
C ALA A 79 -9.54 9.51 3.75
N GLU A 80 -8.69 9.82 4.72
CA GLU A 80 -7.31 10.28 4.48
C GLU A 80 -6.29 9.13 4.48
N ALA A 81 -6.57 8.05 5.22
CA ALA A 81 -5.65 6.94 5.43
C ALA A 81 -5.75 5.84 4.37
N VAL A 82 -6.92 5.66 3.74
CA VAL A 82 -7.20 4.50 2.89
C VAL A 82 -7.56 4.92 1.47
N PHE A 83 -6.92 4.27 0.51
CA PHE A 83 -7.39 4.24 -0.87
C PHE A 83 -7.61 2.79 -1.31
N SER A 84 -8.66 2.56 -2.09
CA SER A 84 -8.82 1.28 -2.75
C SER A 84 -9.51 1.40 -4.11
N SER A 85 -9.07 0.60 -5.08
CA SER A 85 -9.65 0.57 -6.43
C SER A 85 -11.03 -0.08 -6.49
N VAL A 86 -11.42 -0.84 -5.45
CA VAL A 86 -12.72 -1.48 -5.36
C VAL A 86 -13.44 -1.00 -4.09
N ARG A 87 -14.73 -0.68 -4.19
CA ARG A 87 -15.50 -0.18 -3.05
C ARG A 87 -15.58 -1.18 -1.89
N ALA A 88 -15.80 -2.46 -2.20
CA ALA A 88 -15.87 -3.51 -1.18
C ALA A 88 -14.55 -3.67 -0.41
N THR A 89 -13.41 -3.44 -1.07
CA THR A 89 -12.09 -3.49 -0.42
C THR A 89 -11.81 -2.22 0.39
N TYR A 90 -12.31 -1.06 -0.03
CA TYR A 90 -12.29 0.16 0.76
C TYR A 90 -12.96 -0.03 2.12
N GLU A 91 -14.18 -0.58 2.17
CA GLU A 91 -14.91 -0.78 3.44
C GLU A 91 -14.14 -1.69 4.42
N VAL A 92 -13.50 -2.75 3.91
CA VAL A 92 -12.67 -3.64 4.75
C VAL A 92 -11.41 -2.94 5.22
N ALA A 93 -10.72 -2.22 4.33
CA ALA A 93 -9.49 -1.51 4.64
C ALA A 93 -9.74 -0.33 5.61
N SER A 94 -10.83 0.41 5.45
CA SER A 94 -11.23 1.49 6.35
C SER A 94 -11.54 0.98 7.75
N ALA A 95 -12.30 -0.11 7.88
CA ALA A 95 -12.58 -0.71 9.19
C ALA A 95 -11.29 -1.10 9.93
N ILE A 96 -10.27 -1.53 9.18
CA ILE A 96 -8.99 -1.90 9.75
C ILE A 96 -8.15 -0.67 10.08
N ALA A 97 -8.12 0.35 9.21
CA ALA A 97 -7.38 1.60 9.42
C ALA A 97 -7.81 2.34 10.71
N VAL A 98 -9.12 2.36 11.02
CA VAL A 98 -9.64 2.92 12.30
C VAL A 98 -9.17 2.10 13.50
N GLU A 99 -9.09 0.78 13.33
CA GLU A 99 -8.73 -0.18 14.37
C GLU A 99 -7.23 -0.50 14.40
N LEU A 100 -6.34 0.36 13.85
CA LEU A 100 -4.89 0.15 13.93
C LEU A 100 -4.32 0.74 15.23
N PRO A 101 -4.15 -0.04 16.33
CA PRO A 101 -3.20 0.34 17.34
C PRO A 101 -1.77 0.12 16.82
N ILE A 102 -0.88 0.95 17.34
CA ILE A 102 0.58 0.93 17.13
C ILE A 102 1.15 -0.44 17.55
N GLY A 103 1.95 -1.09 16.70
CA GLY A 103 2.71 -2.31 17.04
C GLY A 103 2.25 -3.62 16.36
N MET A 104 2.40 -4.77 17.02
CA MET A 104 2.11 -6.11 16.47
C MET A 104 0.69 -6.33 15.95
N ALA A 105 -0.29 -5.65 16.55
CA ALA A 105 -1.66 -5.69 16.10
C ALA A 105 -1.77 -5.30 14.62
N LEU A 106 -0.88 -4.46 14.09
CA LEU A 106 -0.85 -4.10 12.68
C LEU A 106 -0.60 -5.28 11.75
N ALA A 107 0.29 -6.22 12.11
CA ALA A 107 0.53 -7.43 11.29
C ALA A 107 -0.72 -8.31 11.24
N GLU A 108 -1.29 -8.61 12.42
CA GLU A 108 -2.52 -9.39 12.52
C GLU A 108 -3.68 -8.73 11.76
N LYS A 109 -3.80 -7.41 11.85
CA LYS A 109 -4.81 -6.62 11.15
C LYS A 109 -4.60 -6.63 9.63
N VAL A 110 -3.36 -6.55 9.14
CA VAL A 110 -3.04 -6.67 7.72
C VAL A 110 -3.35 -8.08 7.19
N LEU A 111 -3.06 -9.12 7.96
CA LEU A 111 -3.45 -10.50 7.61
C LEU A 111 -4.97 -10.68 7.63
N GLN A 112 -5.65 -10.11 8.62
CA GLN A 112 -7.12 -10.09 8.69
C GLN A 112 -7.74 -9.33 7.51
N LEU A 113 -7.12 -8.24 7.06
CA LEU A 113 -7.52 -7.52 5.84
C LEU A 113 -7.50 -8.49 4.67
N PHE A 114 -6.37 -9.15 4.41
CA PHE A 114 -6.26 -10.11 3.32
C PHE A 114 -7.32 -11.22 3.39
N LYS A 115 -7.55 -11.80 4.58
CA LYS A 115 -8.56 -12.82 4.78
C LYS A 115 -9.97 -12.30 4.48
N ARG A 116 -10.34 -11.14 5.04
CA ARG A 116 -11.65 -10.52 4.81
C ARG A 116 -11.85 -10.09 3.36
N LEU A 117 -10.79 -9.64 2.70
CA LEU A 117 -10.81 -9.38 1.26
C LEU A 117 -11.10 -10.66 0.49
N HIS A 118 -10.38 -11.74 0.78
CA HIS A 118 -10.61 -13.04 0.16
C HIS A 118 -12.04 -13.57 0.36
N GLU A 119 -12.62 -13.35 1.54
CA GLU A 119 -13.99 -13.76 1.87
C GLU A 119 -15.06 -12.89 1.18
N ARG A 120 -14.86 -11.57 1.10
CA ARG A 120 -15.86 -10.63 0.56
C ARG A 120 -15.82 -10.48 -0.95
N ILE A 121 -14.68 -10.68 -1.58
CA ILE A 121 -14.52 -10.52 -3.02
C ILE A 121 -13.85 -11.75 -3.63
N SER A 122 -14.33 -12.17 -4.80
CA SER A 122 -13.65 -13.22 -5.55
C SER A 122 -12.28 -12.72 -6.01
N LEU A 123 -11.24 -13.18 -5.32
CA LEU A 123 -9.84 -12.97 -5.70
C LEU A 123 -9.39 -13.95 -6.81
N ARG A 124 -10.29 -14.83 -7.27
CA ARG A 124 -9.96 -15.83 -8.29
C ARG A 124 -9.56 -15.14 -9.60
N GLY A 125 -8.33 -15.38 -10.03
CA GLY A 125 -7.77 -14.76 -11.24
C GLY A 125 -7.44 -13.28 -11.10
N LYS A 126 -7.54 -12.70 -9.89
CA LYS A 126 -7.17 -11.30 -9.63
C LYS A 126 -5.84 -11.22 -8.88
N LYS A 127 -5.02 -10.23 -9.22
CA LYS A 127 -3.80 -9.88 -8.47
C LYS A 127 -4.11 -8.79 -7.47
N VAL A 128 -3.58 -8.90 -6.25
CA VAL A 128 -3.80 -7.90 -5.20
C VAL A 128 -2.49 -7.20 -4.88
N LEU A 129 -2.47 -5.88 -5.00
CA LEU A 129 -1.43 -5.02 -4.45
C LEU A 129 -1.94 -4.44 -3.14
N LEU A 130 -1.31 -4.80 -2.02
CA LEU A 130 -1.49 -4.12 -0.74
C LEU A 130 -0.24 -3.30 -0.43
N VAL A 131 -0.42 -2.01 -0.23
CA VAL A 131 0.62 -1.08 0.23
C VAL A 131 0.25 -0.60 1.64
N VAL A 132 1.20 -0.72 2.56
CA VAL A 132 1.13 -0.14 3.90
C VAL A 132 2.29 0.85 4.04
N ASP A 133 2.01 2.13 3.87
CA ASP A 133 3.01 3.19 3.92
C ASP A 133 3.34 3.60 5.36
N ASP A 134 4.58 4.01 5.59
CA ASP A 134 5.14 4.40 6.90
C ASP A 134 4.92 3.37 8.05
N VAL A 135 4.73 2.09 7.70
CA VAL A 135 4.48 0.99 8.64
C VAL A 135 5.50 0.91 9.77
N TYR A 136 6.80 1.02 9.46
CA TYR A 136 7.88 0.90 10.43
C TYR A 136 7.94 2.08 11.40
N ARG A 137 7.50 3.27 10.96
CA ARG A 137 7.37 4.44 11.84
C ARG A 137 6.16 4.25 12.77
N ALA A 138 5.06 3.74 12.24
CA ALA A 138 3.83 3.51 13.00
C ALA A 138 4.00 2.45 14.10
N ILE A 139 4.79 1.40 13.88
CA ILE A 139 5.02 0.34 14.88
C ILE A 139 6.23 0.59 15.79
N GLY A 140 7.09 1.55 15.43
CA GLY A 140 8.37 1.79 16.08
C GLY A 140 9.46 0.78 15.68
N LEU A 141 10.71 1.24 15.66
CA LEU A 141 11.86 0.44 15.19
C LEU A 141 12.08 -0.84 16.01
N GLU A 142 11.80 -0.81 17.32
CA GLU A 142 11.93 -1.99 18.18
C GLU A 142 11.00 -3.15 17.77
N SER A 143 9.84 -2.83 17.17
CA SER A 143 8.88 -3.82 16.70
C SER A 143 9.09 -4.22 15.24
N ALA A 144 9.97 -3.54 14.49
CA ALA A 144 10.13 -3.73 13.05
C ALA A 144 10.58 -5.14 12.68
N GLU A 145 11.52 -5.72 13.44
CA GLU A 145 12.00 -7.08 13.22
C GLU A 145 10.87 -8.10 13.41
N ARG A 146 10.17 -8.00 14.55
CA ARG A 146 9.08 -8.92 14.90
C ARG A 146 7.92 -8.82 13.92
N TYR A 147 7.52 -7.61 13.54
CA TYR A 147 6.50 -7.38 12.52
C TYR A 147 6.89 -7.98 11.17
N THR A 148 8.14 -7.78 10.77
CA THR A 148 8.63 -8.31 9.50
C THR A 148 8.56 -9.84 9.52
N LYS A 149 9.06 -10.49 10.58
CA LYS A 149 9.02 -11.95 10.76
C LYS A 149 7.59 -12.51 10.75
N SER A 150 6.65 -11.88 11.45
CA SER A 150 5.25 -12.35 11.50
C SER A 150 4.53 -12.31 10.16
N MET A 151 5.04 -11.57 9.18
CA MET A 151 4.49 -11.53 7.82
C MET A 151 5.04 -12.64 6.90
N TYR A 152 6.04 -13.41 7.38
CA TYR A 152 6.58 -14.59 6.70
C TYR A 152 6.07 -15.90 7.29
N GLU A 153 5.43 -15.85 8.47
CA GLU A 153 4.82 -16.98 9.18
C GLU A 153 3.33 -17.10 8.81
#